data_AF-A0A1V5J4U2-F1
#
_entry.id   AF-A0A1V5J4U2-F1
#
_cell.length_a   1.000
_cell.length_b   1.000
_cell.length_c   1.000
_cell.angle_alpha   90.00
_cell.angle_beta   90.00
_cell.angle_gamma   90.00
#
_symmetry.space_group_name_H-M   'P 1'
#
loop_
_entity.id
_entity.type
_entity.pdbx_description
1 polymer ?
#
loop_
_entity_poly.entity_id
_entity_poly.type
_entity_poly.pdbx_seq_one_letter_code
_entity_poly.pdbx_strand_id
1 'polypeptide(L)'
;MPRFIGKPARVECTPEGTTPTALAWNDTIVQVVEILSEWQDFGFGGTHPAARTWRTRRHRNYYRVKCDDGHMYDIYLDRGSGRRQWHVYRQVD
;
A
#
# COMPACT_ATOMS: atom_id res chain seq x y z
N MET A 1 1.37 15.44 11.74
CA MET A 1 1.34 14.27 12.65
C MET A 1 0.66 13.14 11.90
N PRO A 2 1.18 11.91 11.91
CA PRO A 2 0.64 10.84 11.08
C PRO A 2 -0.84 10.58 11.37
N ARG A 3 -1.67 10.61 10.33
CA ARG A 3 -3.11 10.36 10.40
C ARG A 3 -3.44 9.00 9.81
N PHE A 4 -4.00 8.12 10.63
CA PHE A 4 -4.45 6.80 10.17
C PHE A 4 -5.67 6.91 9.24
N ILE A 5 -5.67 6.16 8.14
CA ILE A 5 -6.74 6.12 7.13
C ILE A 5 -7.29 4.69 7.02
N GLY A 6 -6.43 3.72 6.69
CA GLY A 6 -6.75 2.30 6.66
C GLY A 6 -7.89 1.90 5.70
N LYS A 7 -8.03 2.59 4.56
CA LYS A 7 -9.15 2.38 3.62
C LYS A 7 -8.69 1.62 2.36
N PRO A 8 -9.55 0.78 1.77
CA PRO A 8 -9.33 0.29 0.40
C PRO A 8 -9.19 1.48 -0.55
N ALA A 9 -8.29 1.36 -1.50
CA ALA A 9 -8.05 2.37 -2.52
C ALA A 9 -8.08 1.75 -3.90
N ARG A 10 -8.55 2.52 -4.88
CA ARG A 10 -8.24 2.28 -6.29
C ARG A 10 -6.91 2.96 -6.57
N VAL A 11 -5.97 2.21 -7.12
CA VAL A 11 -4.63 2.71 -7.45
C VAL A 11 -4.40 2.44 -8.92
N GLU A 12 -4.07 3.49 -9.65
CA GLU A 12 -3.58 3.36 -11.01
C GLU A 12 -2.08 3.10 -10.95
N CYS A 13 -1.59 2.28 -11.87
CA CYS A 13 -0.19 1.95 -11.98
C CYS A 13 0.31 2.24 -13.39
N THR A 14 1.62 2.37 -13.53
CA THR A 14 2.24 2.41 -14.85
C THR A 14 1.90 1.14 -15.65
N PRO A 15 1.75 1.22 -16.98
CA PRO A 15 1.41 0.06 -17.82
C PRO A 15 2.38 -1.12 -17.65
N GLU A 16 3.64 -0.84 -17.32
CA GLU A 16 4.73 -1.81 -17.23
C GLU A 16 4.84 -2.48 -15.85
N GLY A 17 4.05 -2.09 -14.85
CA GLY A 17 4.27 -2.59 -13.49
C GLY A 17 3.26 -2.24 -12.42
N THR A 18 3.73 -2.23 -11.17
CA THR A 18 2.93 -1.89 -9.98
C THR A 18 3.28 -0.55 -9.39
N THR A 19 4.01 0.27 -10.16
CA THR A 19 4.42 1.60 -9.77
C THR A 19 3.19 2.50 -9.72
N PRO A 20 2.78 2.99 -8.54
CA PRO A 20 1.55 3.76 -8.39
C PRO A 20 1.67 5.15 -9.03
N THR A 21 0.64 5.55 -9.79
CA THR A 21 0.56 6.86 -10.47
C THR A 21 -0.57 7.73 -9.96
N ALA A 22 -1.67 7.13 -9.49
CA ALA A 22 -2.79 7.86 -8.90
C ALA A 22 -3.47 7.02 -7.81
N LEU A 23 -4.08 7.70 -6.84
CA LEU A 23 -4.79 7.08 -5.72
C LEU A 23 -6.21 7.66 -5.63
N ALA A 24 -7.18 6.79 -5.40
CA ALA A 24 -8.55 7.19 -5.09
C ALA A 24 -9.12 6.36 -3.94
N TRP A 25 -9.64 7.03 -2.91
CA TRP A 25 -10.35 6.40 -1.80
C TRP A 25 -11.45 7.33 -1.30
N ASN A 26 -12.63 6.76 -1.00
CA ASN A 26 -13.83 7.56 -0.70
C ASN A 26 -14.04 8.65 -1.78
N ASP A 27 -14.10 9.93 -1.35
CA ASP A 27 -14.25 11.11 -2.22
C ASP A 27 -12.91 11.83 -2.50
N THR A 28 -11.77 11.20 -2.16
CA THR A 28 -10.43 11.76 -2.37
C THR A 28 -9.77 11.13 -3.58
N ILE A 29 -9.25 11.97 -4.48
CA ILE A 29 -8.48 11.57 -5.66
C ILE A 29 -7.23 12.45 -5.69
N VAL A 30 -6.06 11.83 -5.80
CA VAL A 30 -4.76 12.51 -5.82
C VAL A 30 -3.82 11.83 -6.81
N GLN A 31 -2.92 12.62 -7.40
CA GLN A 31 -1.88 12.12 -8.30
C GLN A 31 -0.59 11.86 -7.52
N VAL A 32 0.10 10.77 -7.84
CA VAL A 32 1.43 10.49 -7.29
C VAL A 32 2.45 11.30 -8.08
N VAL A 33 3.12 12.22 -7.38
CA VAL A 33 4.18 13.07 -7.94
C VAL A 33 5.53 12.37 -7.81
N GLU A 34 5.75 11.67 -6.70
CA GLU A 34 7.04 11.05 -6.40
C GLU A 34 6.86 9.81 -5.50
N ILE A 35 7.65 8.77 -5.76
CA ILE A 35 7.77 7.62 -4.88
C ILE A 35 9.01 7.84 -4.01
N LEU A 36 8.79 8.03 -2.71
CA LEU A 36 9.85 8.32 -1.76
C LEU A 36 10.53 7.05 -1.23
N SER A 37 9.77 5.95 -1.12
CA SER A 37 10.31 4.65 -0.73
C SER A 37 9.39 3.51 -1.11
N GLU A 38 9.97 2.32 -1.27
CA GLU A 38 9.23 1.04 -1.35
C GLU A 38 9.81 0.05 -0.35
N TRP A 39 8.96 -0.81 0.22
CA TRP A 39 9.38 -1.92 1.04
C TRP A 39 8.35 -3.05 1.01
N GLN A 40 8.76 -4.26 1.39
CA GLN A 40 7.88 -5.42 1.42
C GLN A 40 7.67 -5.94 2.85
N ASP A 41 6.42 -6.27 3.18
CA ASP A 41 6.08 -6.98 4.43
C ASP A 41 5.82 -8.46 4.09
N PHE A 42 6.86 -9.25 4.29
CA PHE A 42 6.81 -10.71 4.23
C PHE A 42 6.58 -11.36 5.60
N GLY A 43 6.17 -10.56 6.59
CA GLY A 43 5.86 -11.04 7.92
C GLY A 43 4.68 -12.02 7.92
N PHE A 44 4.62 -12.81 8.99
CA PHE A 44 3.60 -13.83 9.20
C PHE A 44 2.45 -13.36 10.09
N GLY A 45 2.54 -12.12 10.61
CA GLY A 45 1.59 -11.60 11.59
C GLY A 45 1.41 -12.50 12.80
N GLY A 46 0.15 -12.77 13.15
CA GLY A 46 -0.21 -13.67 14.26
C GLY A 46 -0.09 -15.16 13.94
N THR A 47 0.43 -15.56 12.77
CA THR A 47 0.56 -16.98 12.42
C THR A 47 1.53 -17.67 13.37
N HIS A 48 1.05 -18.75 13.98
CA HIS A 48 1.82 -19.62 14.87
C HIS A 48 3.13 -20.07 14.20
N PRO A 49 4.29 -20.08 14.89
CA PRO A 49 5.59 -20.39 14.29
C PRO A 49 5.62 -21.69 13.47
N ALA A 50 5.00 -22.76 13.97
CA ALA A 50 4.96 -24.06 13.28
C ALA A 50 4.14 -24.07 11.97
N ALA A 51 3.26 -23.08 11.77
CA ALA A 51 2.42 -22.93 10.57
C ALA A 51 2.98 -21.89 9.58
N ARG A 52 4.17 -21.35 9.85
CA ARG A 52 4.82 -20.35 8.98
C ARG A 52 5.37 -21.02 7.74
N THR A 53 4.74 -20.72 6.61
CA THR A 53 5.18 -21.15 5.28
C THR A 53 5.10 -19.96 4.34
N TRP A 54 5.71 -20.03 3.17
CA TRP A 54 5.61 -18.94 2.19
C TRP A 54 4.16 -18.55 1.90
N ARG A 55 3.20 -19.50 1.97
CA ARG A 55 1.76 -19.29 1.74
C ARG A 55 1.06 -18.50 2.85
N THR A 56 1.61 -18.50 4.07
CA THR A 56 1.03 -17.81 5.24
C THR A 56 1.68 -16.45 5.51
N ARG A 57 2.48 -15.94 4.57
CA ARG A 57 3.03 -14.58 4.61
C ARG A 57 1.96 -13.55 4.24
N ARG A 58 2.12 -12.31 4.69
CA ARG A 58 1.22 -11.20 4.35
C ARG A 58 1.34 -10.73 2.89
N HIS A 59 2.45 -11.00 2.21
CA HIS A 59 2.68 -10.67 0.79
C HIS A 59 2.32 -9.20 0.44
N ARG A 60 2.69 -8.23 1.28
CA ARG A 60 2.36 -6.82 1.02
C ARG A 60 3.53 -6.07 0.41
N ASN A 61 3.23 -5.21 -0.56
CA ASN A 61 4.17 -4.22 -1.09
C ASN A 61 3.72 -2.85 -0.64
N TYR A 62 4.54 -2.15 0.12
CA TYR A 62 4.28 -0.80 0.58
C TYR A 62 5.02 0.21 -0.26
N TYR A 63 4.41 1.37 -0.42
CA TYR A 63 4.99 2.55 -1.04
C TYR A 63 4.73 3.74 -0.14
N ARG A 64 5.72 4.60 0.00
CA ARG A 64 5.52 5.97 0.46
C ARG A 64 5.52 6.87 -0.77
N VAL A 65 4.43 7.58 -0.97
CA VAL A 65 4.24 8.47 -2.11
C VAL A 65 4.03 9.90 -1.63
N LYS A 66 4.56 10.85 -2.39
CA LYS A 66 4.21 12.25 -2.32
C LYS A 66 3.15 12.55 -3.39
N CYS A 67 2.10 13.24 -3.00
CA CYS A 67 0.98 13.55 -3.87
C CYS A 67 0.90 15.05 -4.22
N ASP A 68 0.09 15.35 -5.22
CA ASP A 68 -0.14 16.71 -5.76
C ASP A 68 -0.91 17.62 -4.79
N ASP A 69 -1.65 17.04 -3.85
CA ASP A 69 -2.27 17.73 -2.71
C ASP A 69 -1.25 18.23 -1.66
N GLY A 70 0.04 17.96 -1.87
CA GLY A 70 1.13 18.35 -0.98
C GLY A 70 1.37 17.38 0.17
N HIS A 71 0.60 16.29 0.26
CA HIS A 71 0.70 15.32 1.34
C HIS A 71 1.51 14.07 0.97
N MET A 72 2.01 13.41 1.99
CA MET A 72 2.67 12.11 1.89
C MET A 72 1.76 11.00 2.43
N TYR A 73 1.64 9.93 1.66
CA TYR A 73 0.82 8.77 2.00
C TYR A 73 1.64 7.49 2.00
N ASP A 74 1.45 6.67 3.02
CA ASP A 74 1.84 5.26 2.98
C ASP A 74 0.67 4.47 2.38
N ILE A 75 0.91 3.75 1.29
CA ILE A 75 -0.05 2.84 0.65
C ILE A 75 0.52 1.43 0.61
N TYR A 76 -0.34 0.42 0.44
CA TYR A 76 0.14 -0.92 0.18
C TYR A 76 -0.79 -1.73 -0.71
N LEU A 77 -0.18 -2.64 -1.46
CA LEU A 77 -0.84 -3.70 -2.17
C LEU A 77 -0.79 -4.98 -1.34
N ASP A 78 -1.94 -5.46 -0.88
CA ASP A 78 -2.07 -6.79 -0.26
C ASP A 78 -2.24 -7.85 -1.35
N ARG A 79 -1.26 -8.76 -1.44
CA ARG A 79 -1.24 -9.89 -2.38
C ARG A 79 -1.50 -11.24 -1.70
N GLY A 80 -1.92 -11.22 -0.43
CA GLY A 80 -2.14 -12.42 0.36
C GLY A 80 -3.34 -13.24 -0.13
N SER A 81 -3.22 -14.57 -0.05
CA SER A 81 -4.33 -15.51 -0.30
C SER A 81 -5.08 -15.30 -1.63
N GLY A 82 -4.36 -14.92 -2.69
CA GLY A 82 -4.92 -14.69 -4.02
C GLY A 82 -5.69 -13.38 -4.17
N ARG A 83 -5.72 -12.53 -3.14
CA ARG A 83 -6.27 -11.18 -3.23
C ARG A 83 -5.23 -10.25 -3.86
N ARG A 84 -5.69 -9.19 -4.52
CA ARG A 84 -4.83 -8.11 -5.01
C ARG A 84 -5.53 -6.79 -4.74
N GLN A 85 -5.47 -6.33 -3.49
CA GLN A 85 -6.21 -5.16 -3.01
C GLN A 85 -5.25 -4.07 -2.57
N TRP A 86 -5.45 -2.88 -3.10
CA TRP A 86 -4.73 -1.69 -2.65
C TRP A 86 -5.44 -1.03 -1.46
N HIS A 87 -4.64 -0.43 -0.60
CA HIS A 87 -5.08 0.34 0.57
C HIS A 87 -4.26 1.60 0.75
N VAL A 88 -4.92 2.68 1.19
CA VAL A 88 -4.25 3.84 1.79
C VAL A 88 -4.17 3.60 3.29
N TYR A 89 -2.95 3.49 3.80
CA TYR A 89 -2.71 3.14 5.21
C TYR A 89 -2.79 4.37 6.10
N ARG A 90 -1.97 5.39 5.83
CA ARG A 90 -1.91 6.62 6.62
C ARG A 90 -1.34 7.77 5.80
N GLN A 91 -1.70 8.98 6.21
CA GLN A 91 -0.96 10.19 5.89
C GLN A 91 0.20 10.33 6.88
N VAL A 92 1.37 10.76 6.41
CA VAL A 92 2.64 10.69 7.16
C VAL A 92 3.04 12.03 7.78
N ASP A 93 2.70 13.14 7.13
CA ASP A 93 3.03 14.51 7.57
C ASP A 93 2.17 15.06 8.72
#